data_AF-A0A2M7J7P7-F1
#
_entry.id   AF-A0A2M7J7P7-F1
#
_cell.length_a   1.000
_cell.length_b   1.000
_cell.length_c   1.000
_cell.angle_alpha   90.00
_cell.angle_beta   90.00
_cell.angle_gamma   90.00
#
_symmetry.space_group_name_H-M   'P 1'
#
loop_
_entity.id
_entity.type
_entity.pdbx_description
1 polymer ?
#
loop_
_entity_poly.entity_id
_entity_poly.type
_entity_poly.pdbx_seq_one_letter_code
_entity_poly.pdbx_strand_id
1 'polypeptide(L)' 'MEKSNIGKWRDKNGTAVDQLPAIPPEDYEGSFAKWQTELIRMGLMKDGDELCDIMISRKVYNSLLKKCEAE' A
#
# COMPACT_ATOMS: atom_id res chain seq x y z
N MET A 1 -23.28 8.12 8.19
CA MET A 1 -22.31 7.35 7.37
C MET A 1 -21.26 8.32 6.89
N GLU A 2 -20.20 8.48 7.66
CA GLU A 2 -19.11 9.40 7.36
C GLU A 2 -18.31 8.84 6.18
N LYS A 3 -18.23 9.60 5.10
CA LYS A 3 -17.50 9.22 3.89
C LYS A 3 -16.01 9.37 4.21
N SER A 4 -15.32 8.24 4.39
CA SER A 4 -13.86 8.18 4.52
C SER A 4 -13.21 9.00 3.40
N ASN A 5 -12.62 10.12 3.81
CA ASN A 5 -12.01 11.13 2.95
C ASN A 5 -10.57 10.70 2.61
N ILE A 6 -10.41 9.50 2.06
CA ILE A 6 -9.12 9.00 1.58
C ILE A 6 -8.74 9.90 0.39
N GLY A 7 -7.77 10.78 0.64
CA GLY A 7 -7.39 11.90 -0.20
C GLY A 7 -7.29 11.52 -1.66
N LYS A 8 -8.05 12.21 -2.50
CA LYS A 8 -7.85 12.18 -3.96
C LYS A 8 -6.59 12.96 -4.27
N TRP A 9 -5.43 12.35 -4.04
CA TRP A 9 -4.18 12.82 -4.60
C TRP A 9 -4.36 12.82 -6.12
N ARG A 10 -4.09 13.96 -6.76
CA ARG A 10 -4.21 14.13 -8.22
C ARG A 10 -2.84 14.46 -8.76
N ASP A 11 -2.47 13.88 -9.90
CA ASP A 11 -1.25 14.31 -10.60
C ASP A 11 -1.44 15.73 -11.16
N LYS A 12 -0.36 16.29 -11.72
CA LYS A 12 -0.36 17.60 -12.41
C LYS A 12 -1.35 17.70 -13.59
N ASN A 13 -1.95 16.59 -14.01
CA ASN A 13 -2.94 16.51 -15.08
C ASN A 13 -4.38 16.34 -14.54
N GLY A 14 -4.57 16.38 -13.21
CA GLY A 14 -5.88 16.21 -12.57
C GLY A 14 -6.37 14.77 -12.53
N THR A 15 -5.55 13.81 -12.97
CA THR A 15 -5.85 12.36 -12.90
C THR A 15 -5.74 11.94 -11.45
N ALA A 16 -6.74 11.24 -10.93
CA ALA A 16 -6.62 10.61 -9.61
C ALA A 16 -5.40 9.69 -9.66
N VAL A 17 -4.35 10.01 -8.89
CA VAL A 17 -3.27 9.07 -8.69
C VAL A 17 -3.82 8.02 -7.76
N ASP A 18 -4.05 6.84 -8.32
CA ASP A 18 -4.59 5.68 -7.62
C ASP A 18 -3.50 5.10 -6.72
N GLN A 19 -3.13 5.86 -5.70
CA GLN A 19 -2.15 5.51 -4.70
C GLN A 19 -2.87 5.16 -3.40
N LEU A 20 -2.40 4.08 -2.80
CA LEU A 20 -2.85 3.56 -1.52
C LEU A 20 -1.67 3.62 -0.54
N PRO A 21 -1.93 3.84 0.75
CA PRO A 21 -0.89 3.64 1.75
C PRO A 21 -0.38 2.20 1.65
N ALA A 22 0.90 2.00 1.88
CA ALA A 22 1.53 0.68 1.85
C ALA A 22 1.17 -0.15 3.11
N ILE A 23 -0.05 -0.03 3.61
CA ILE A 23 -0.57 -0.73 4.80
C ILE A 23 -1.49 -1.85 4.30
N PRO A 24 -1.37 -3.09 4.83
CA PRO A 24 -2.27 -4.17 4.47
C PRO A 24 -3.73 -3.81 4.82
N PRO A 25 -4.72 -4.39 4.12
CA PRO A 25 -6.12 -4.16 4.46
C PRO A 25 -6.46 -4.80 5.82
N GLU A 26 -7.59 -4.40 6.42
CA GLU A 26 -8.01 -4.90 7.74
C GLU A 26 -8.29 -6.41 7.76
N ASP A 27 -8.75 -6.96 6.63
CA ASP A 27 -9.06 -8.37 6.41
C ASP A 27 -7.89 -9.18 5.85
N TYR A 28 -6.68 -8.61 5.85
CA TYR A 28 -5.47 -9.28 5.39
C TYR A 28 -5.19 -10.56 6.18
N GLU A 29 -5.18 -11.70 5.48
CA GLU A 29 -5.01 -13.03 6.10
C GLU A 29 -3.54 -13.39 6.37
N GLY A 30 -2.59 -12.64 5.78
CA GLY A 30 -1.15 -12.86 5.95
C GLY A 30 -0.56 -12.15 7.17
N SER A 31 0.74 -12.34 7.42
CA SER A 31 1.43 -11.66 8.52
C SER A 31 1.91 -10.26 8.13
N PHE A 32 1.84 -9.33 9.08
CA PHE A 32 2.34 -7.96 8.91
C PHE A 32 3.85 -7.92 8.62
N ALA A 33 4.62 -8.83 9.25
CA ALA A 33 6.05 -8.98 8.99
C ALA A 33 6.34 -9.40 7.53
N LYS A 34 5.52 -10.30 6.95
CA LYS A 34 5.62 -10.70 5.54
C LYS A 34 5.35 -9.51 4.62
N TRP A 35 4.32 -8.73 4.92
CA TRP A 35 3.98 -7.52 4.17
C TRP A 35 5.14 -6.51 4.15
N GLN A 36 5.71 -6.19 5.32
CA GLN A 36 6.89 -5.31 5.42
C GLN A 36 8.10 -5.87 4.67
N THR A 37 8.38 -7.16 4.83
CA THR A 37 9.50 -7.81 4.15
C THR A 37 9.38 -7.70 2.63
N GLU A 38 8.18 -7.89 2.10
CA GLU A 38 7.94 -7.77 0.66
C GLU A 38 8.05 -6.34 0.15
N LEU A 39 7.61 -5.33 0.92
CA LEU A 39 7.83 -3.93 0.58
C LEU A 39 9.32 -3.58 0.50
N ILE A 40 10.13 -4.06 1.45
CA ILE A 40 11.58 -3.89 1.46
C ILE A 40 12.20 -4.59 0.24
N ARG A 41 11.80 -5.84 -0.04
CA ARG A 41 12.25 -6.61 -1.21
C ARG A 41 11.93 -5.92 -2.54
N MET A 42 10.79 -5.25 -2.62
CA MET A 42 10.38 -4.46 -3.80
C MET A 42 11.08 -3.11 -3.89
N GLY A 43 11.90 -2.73 -2.89
CA GLY A 43 12.57 -1.43 -2.82
C GLY A 43 11.60 -0.26 -2.58
N LEU A 44 10.41 -0.55 -2.03
CA LEU A 44 9.35 0.43 -1.75
C LEU A 44 9.43 0.97 -0.32
N MET A 45 10.17 0.29 0.56
CA MET A 45 10.39 0.65 1.96
C MET A 45 11.87 0.48 2.30
N LYS A 46 12.42 1.38 3.13
CA LYS A 46 13.75 1.28 3.72
C LYS A 46 13.66 1.13 5.25
N ASP A 47 14.76 0.71 5.86
CA ASP A 47 14.87 0.67 7.32
C ASP A 47 14.68 2.07 7.91
N GLY A 48 13.67 2.22 8.76
CA GLY A 48 13.29 3.48 9.40
C GLY A 48 12.14 4.23 8.75
N ASP A 49 11.64 3.80 7.58
CA ASP A 49 10.44 4.40 6.98
C ASP A 49 9.17 3.99 7.76
N GLU A 50 8.22 4.91 7.90
CA GLU A 50 6.89 4.60 8.42
C GLU A 50 5.95 4.16 7.30
N LEU A 51 5.26 3.03 7.46
CA LEU A 51 4.38 2.46 6.42
C LEU A 51 3.25 3.41 5.98
N CYS A 52 2.74 4.24 6.90
CA CYS A 52 1.70 5.22 6.60
C CYS A 52 2.16 6.35 5.68
N ASP A 53 3.47 6.60 5.60
CA ASP A 53 4.06 7.64 4.76
C ASP A 53 4.41 7.13 3.36
N ILE A 54 4.38 5.81 3.16
CA ILE A 54 4.69 5.18 1.88
C ILE A 54 3.39 5.05 1.06
N MET A 55 3.35 5.73 -0.08
CA MET A 55 2.23 5.66 -1.02
C MET A 55 2.61 4.83 -2.25
N ILE A 56 1.89 3.75 -2.50
CA ILE A 56 2.13 2.82 -3.62
C ILE A 56 0.94 2.79 -4.57
N SER A 57 1.17 2.56 -5.87
CA SER A 57 0.07 2.44 -6.82
C SER A 57 -0.84 1.26 -6.49
N ARG A 58 -2.14 1.35 -6.79
CA ARG A 58 -3.10 0.23 -6.61
C ARG A 58 -2.65 -1.05 -7.30
N LYS A 59 -1.99 -0.95 -8.46
CA LYS A 59 -1.41 -2.11 -9.16
C LYS A 59 -0.37 -2.83 -8.31
N VAL A 60 0.54 -2.07 -7.69
CA VAL A 60 1.58 -2.59 -6.79
C VAL A 60 0.94 -3.17 -5.53
N TYR A 61 0.00 -2.44 -4.93
CA TYR A 61 -0.77 -2.88 -3.76
C TYR A 61 -1.44 -4.24 -3.97
N ASN A 62 -2.20 -4.39 -5.06
CA ASN A 62 -2.90 -5.64 -5.38
C ASN A 62 -1.93 -6.79 -5.69
N SER A 63 -0.76 -6.48 -6.24
CA SER A 63 0.27 -7.49 -6.51
C SER A 63 0.93 -7.97 -5.21
N LEU A 64 1.19 -7.04 -4.29
CA LEU A 64 1.70 -7.31 -2.96
C LEU A 64 0.71 -8.17 -2.15
N LEU A 65 -0.55 -7.77 -2.10
CA LEU A 65 -1.62 -8.50 -1.39
C LEU A 65 -1.71 -9.95 -1.86
N LYS A 66 -1.83 -10.18 -3.17
CA LYS A 66 -1.89 -11.54 -3.74
C LYS A 66 -0.67 -12.38 -3.40
N LYS A 67 0.53 -11.79 -3.45
CA LYS A 67 1.77 -12.49 -3.12
C LYS A 67 1.82 -12.88 -1.65
N CYS A 68 1.36 -11.98 -0.79
CA CYS A 68 1.37 -12.18 0.64
C CYS A 68 0.30 -13.18 1.12
N GLU A 69 -0.84 -13.30 0.46
CA GLU A 69 -1.93 -14.24 0.82
C GLU A 69 -1.80 -15.62 0.15
N ALA A 70 -1.02 -15.76 -0.92
CA ALA A 70 -0.90 -17.02 -1.65
C ALA A 70 0.04 -18.08 -1.00
N GLU A 71 0.70 -17.77 0.12
CA GLU A 71 1.57 -18.69 0.87
C GLU A 71 1.22 -18.68 2.35
#